data_AF-A0A2N2IUD6-F1
#
_entry.id   AF-A0A2N2IUD6-F1
#
_cell.length_a   1.000
_cell.length_b   1.000
_cell.length_c   1.000
_cell.angle_alpha   90.00
_cell.angle_beta   90.00
_cell.angle_gamma   90.00
#
_symmetry.space_group_name_H-M   'P 1'
#
loop_
_entity.id
_entity.type
_entity.pdbx_description
1 polymer ?
#
loop_
_entity_poly.entity_id
_entity_poly.type
_entity_poly.pdbx_seq_one_letter_code
_entity_poly.pdbx_strand_id
1 'polypeptide(L)'
;MATTLALLLPACGVSPQVHVAGRVQPRAARAEDLIQRADVPHDHQATGTVHASCDRDDRDCSELELLRVMREAAAEAGATAFIAPSCGDEQGALAKRSLRCRATMARRRSLGALDGAPVDVAQERRWGVRVGGRAVQVTVRPTGSKRAARFQGVVERVWSAEESGAALGTVSVECLERCQRADAERALGQGAAELGADAVAEVRCHERSAGRWECTADAATKKQR
;
A
#
# COMPACT_ATOMS: atom_id res chain seq x y z
N MET A 1 -38.10 -51.39 -17.15
CA MET A 1 -37.38 -50.28 -16.47
C MET A 1 -35.92 -50.65 -16.41
N ALA A 2 -35.10 -50.06 -17.28
CA ALA A 2 -33.65 -50.24 -17.27
C ALA A 2 -33.04 -48.84 -17.42
N THR A 3 -32.44 -48.39 -16.32
CA THR A 3 -31.86 -47.07 -16.09
C THR A 3 -30.63 -46.92 -16.97
N THR A 4 -30.68 -46.03 -17.96
CA THR A 4 -29.52 -45.71 -18.80
C THR A 4 -28.54 -44.87 -18.00
N LEU A 5 -27.38 -45.44 -17.69
CA LEU A 5 -26.27 -44.81 -16.99
C LEU A 5 -25.67 -43.71 -17.90
N ALA A 6 -25.76 -42.45 -17.49
CA ALA A 6 -25.08 -41.35 -18.16
C ALA A 6 -23.57 -41.44 -17.86
N LEU A 7 -22.79 -41.81 -18.89
CA LEU A 7 -21.35 -41.66 -18.90
C LEU A 7 -21.01 -40.16 -18.94
N LEU A 8 -20.67 -39.60 -17.78
CA LEU A 8 -20.00 -38.30 -17.66
C LEU A 8 -18.56 -38.46 -18.18
N LEU A 9 -18.36 -38.12 -19.45
CA LEU A 9 -17.02 -37.85 -19.98
C LEU A 9 -16.48 -36.60 -19.29
N PRO A 10 -15.28 -36.63 -18.69
CA PRO A 10 -14.61 -35.40 -18.29
C PRO A 10 -14.27 -34.66 -19.57
N ALA A 11 -14.85 -33.47 -19.75
CA ALA A 11 -14.36 -32.54 -20.75
C ALA A 11 -12.88 -32.26 -20.42
N CYS A 12 -11.97 -32.74 -21.27
CA CYS A 12 -10.57 -32.34 -21.25
C CYS A 12 -10.49 -30.86 -21.63
N GLY A 13 -10.78 -29.97 -20.67
CA GLY A 13 -10.44 -28.56 -20.77
C GLY A 13 -8.93 -28.46 -20.63
N VAL A 14 -8.24 -28.23 -21.75
CA VAL A 14 -6.82 -27.84 -21.74
C VAL A 14 -6.79 -26.49 -21.02
N SER A 15 -6.49 -26.55 -19.74
CA SER A 15 -6.48 -25.37 -18.88
C SER A 15 -5.27 -24.52 -19.25
N PRO A 16 -5.37 -23.18 -19.20
CA PRO A 16 -4.24 -22.31 -19.47
C PRO A 16 -3.06 -22.70 -18.60
N GLN A 17 -1.90 -22.91 -19.22
CA GLN A 17 -0.69 -23.23 -18.49
C GLN A 17 -0.10 -21.95 -17.92
N VAL A 18 -0.11 -21.83 -16.59
CA VAL A 18 0.45 -20.67 -15.89
C VAL A 18 1.75 -21.06 -15.22
N HIS A 19 2.80 -20.30 -15.52
CA HIS A 19 4.10 -20.45 -14.89
C HIS A 19 4.46 -19.18 -14.13
N VAL A 20 4.71 -19.35 -12.83
CA VAL A 20 5.16 -18.27 -11.95
C VAL A 20 6.63 -18.47 -11.62
N ALA A 21 7.46 -17.47 -11.94
CA ALA A 21 8.89 -17.48 -11.60
C ALA A 21 9.19 -16.27 -10.70
N GLY A 22 9.62 -16.52 -9.47
CA GLY A 22 9.94 -15.49 -8.49
C GLY A 22 11.17 -15.84 -7.66
N ARG A 23 11.84 -14.82 -7.12
CA ARG A 23 13.02 -14.99 -6.24
C ARG A 23 12.69 -14.82 -4.75
N VAL A 24 11.49 -14.31 -4.45
CA VAL A 24 11.03 -14.00 -3.09
C VAL A 24 9.55 -14.36 -3.02
N GLN A 25 9.13 -15.14 -2.03
CA GLN A 25 7.72 -15.50 -1.79
C GLN A 25 7.07 -14.53 -0.80
N PRO A 26 6.21 -13.61 -1.26
CA PRO A 26 5.45 -12.72 -0.40
C PRO A 26 4.15 -13.32 0.16
N ARG A 27 3.51 -12.59 1.11
CA ARG A 27 2.24 -13.00 1.73
C ARG A 27 1.10 -12.93 0.71
N ALA A 28 0.29 -13.98 0.64
CA ALA A 28 -0.84 -14.10 -0.29
C ALA A 28 -1.82 -12.92 -0.19
N ALA A 29 -2.14 -12.33 -1.34
CA ALA A 29 -3.20 -11.34 -1.52
C ALA A 29 -4.38 -11.98 -2.26
N ARG A 30 -5.54 -11.32 -2.31
CA ARG A 30 -6.65 -11.76 -3.20
C ARG A 30 -6.48 -11.15 -4.57
N ALA A 31 -6.95 -11.84 -5.62
CA ALA A 31 -6.76 -11.42 -7.01
C ALA A 31 -7.38 -10.03 -7.31
N GLU A 32 -8.53 -9.75 -6.70
CA GLU A 32 -9.22 -8.46 -6.80
C GLU A 32 -8.40 -7.30 -6.20
N ASP A 33 -7.58 -7.59 -5.20
CA ASP A 33 -6.78 -6.58 -4.47
C ASP A 33 -5.50 -6.19 -5.23
N LEU A 34 -5.14 -6.90 -6.31
CA LEU A 34 -3.96 -6.54 -7.11
C LEU A 34 -4.20 -5.26 -7.91
N ILE A 35 -3.35 -4.27 -7.68
CA ILE A 35 -3.36 -3.04 -8.45
C ILE A 35 -2.76 -3.32 -9.84
N GLN A 36 -3.53 -3.09 -10.91
CA GLN A 36 -3.03 -3.14 -12.28
C GLN A 36 -2.35 -1.81 -12.63
N ARG A 37 -1.11 -1.86 -13.15
CA ARG A 37 -0.34 -0.64 -13.49
C ARG A 37 0.43 -0.80 -14.79
N ALA A 38 0.73 0.33 -15.44
CA ALA A 38 1.56 0.37 -16.65
C ALA A 38 3.06 0.19 -16.36
N ASP A 39 3.55 0.66 -15.20
CA ASP A 39 4.96 0.59 -14.80
C ASP A 39 5.12 0.23 -13.32
N VAL A 40 6.32 -0.25 -12.93
CA VAL A 40 6.64 -0.59 -11.54
C VAL A 40 6.85 0.70 -10.74
N PRO A 41 6.00 1.00 -9.74
CA PRO A 41 6.17 2.19 -8.92
C PRO A 41 7.44 2.14 -8.05
N HIS A 42 7.99 3.31 -7.70
CA HIS A 42 9.19 3.41 -6.85
C HIS A 42 9.03 2.78 -5.45
N ASP A 43 7.81 2.70 -4.93
CA ASP A 43 7.48 2.06 -3.65
C ASP A 43 7.17 0.57 -3.79
N HIS A 44 7.38 -0.02 -4.97
CA HIS A 44 7.21 -1.44 -5.23
C HIS A 44 8.56 -2.08 -5.62
N GLN A 45 8.67 -3.38 -5.39
CA GLN A 45 9.79 -4.20 -5.81
C GLN A 45 9.24 -5.34 -6.66
N ALA A 46 9.80 -5.49 -7.86
CA ALA A 46 9.52 -6.65 -8.70
C ALA A 46 9.98 -7.92 -7.97
N THR A 47 9.06 -8.86 -7.78
CA THR A 47 9.31 -10.14 -7.10
C THR A 47 9.51 -11.28 -8.09
N GLY A 48 9.04 -11.10 -9.32
CA GLY A 48 9.12 -12.09 -10.36
C GLY A 48 8.27 -11.75 -11.58
N THR A 49 8.07 -12.75 -12.42
CA THR A 49 7.24 -12.67 -13.63
C THR A 49 6.24 -13.82 -13.63
N VAL A 50 5.04 -13.54 -14.09
CA VAL A 50 4.01 -14.55 -14.36
C VAL A 50 3.75 -14.59 -15.86
N HIS A 51 3.68 -15.80 -16.40
CA HIS A 51 3.37 -16.05 -17.81
C HIS A 51 2.22 -17.04 -17.88
N ALA A 52 1.31 -16.83 -18.82
CA ALA A 52 0.28 -17.80 -19.16
C ALA A 52 0.18 -17.97 -20.66
N SER A 53 -0.14 -19.19 -21.10
CA SER A 53 -0.39 -19.48 -22.51
C SER A 53 -1.55 -20.45 -22.69
N CYS A 54 -2.29 -20.25 -23.78
CA CYS A 54 -3.28 -21.22 -24.29
C CYS A 54 -3.15 -21.35 -25.81
N ASP A 55 -3.61 -22.48 -26.35
CA ASP A 55 -3.73 -22.66 -27.79
C ASP A 55 -4.99 -21.88 -28.25
N ARG A 56 -4.87 -21.08 -29.31
CA ARG A 56 -5.99 -20.27 -29.84
C ARG A 56 -7.18 -21.11 -30.32
N ASP A 57 -6.93 -22.39 -30.58
CA ASP A 57 -7.95 -23.34 -30.99
C ASP A 57 -8.77 -23.87 -29.80
N ASP A 58 -8.35 -23.58 -28.55
CA ASP A 58 -9.10 -23.92 -27.34
C ASP A 58 -10.29 -22.97 -27.16
N ARG A 59 -11.44 -23.54 -26.80
CA ARG A 59 -12.73 -22.81 -26.68
C ARG A 59 -12.70 -21.67 -25.66
N ASP A 60 -11.87 -21.80 -24.62
CA ASP A 60 -11.78 -20.83 -23.52
C ASP A 60 -10.54 -19.92 -23.63
N CYS A 61 -9.81 -19.97 -24.75
CA CYS A 61 -8.60 -19.18 -24.96
C CYS A 61 -8.95 -17.72 -25.33
N SER A 62 -9.00 -16.85 -24.31
CA SER A 62 -9.15 -15.42 -24.48
C SER A 62 -8.12 -14.64 -23.65
N GLU A 63 -7.78 -13.43 -24.11
CA GLU A 63 -6.87 -12.53 -23.37
C GLU A 63 -7.41 -12.24 -21.95
N LEU A 64 -8.70 -11.98 -21.84
CA LEU A 64 -9.35 -11.68 -20.57
C LEU A 64 -9.25 -12.84 -19.58
N GLU A 65 -9.46 -14.07 -20.06
CA GLU A 65 -9.38 -15.28 -19.23
C GLU A 65 -7.93 -15.57 -18.80
N LEU A 66 -6.96 -15.43 -19.71
CA LEU A 66 -5.54 -15.56 -19.37
C LEU A 66 -5.13 -14.53 -18.30
N LEU A 67 -5.52 -13.26 -18.46
CA LEU A 67 -5.21 -12.22 -17.49
C LEU A 67 -5.87 -12.47 -16.13
N ARG A 68 -7.09 -13.03 -16.11
CA ARG A 68 -7.77 -13.44 -14.87
C ARG A 68 -6.97 -14.50 -14.11
N VAL A 69 -6.64 -15.60 -14.78
CA VAL A 69 -5.89 -16.71 -14.17
C VAL A 69 -4.46 -16.27 -13.78
N MET A 70 -3.82 -15.40 -14.57
CA MET A 70 -2.52 -14.82 -14.21
C MET A 70 -2.58 -13.95 -12.96
N ARG A 71 -3.66 -13.18 -12.76
CA ARG A 71 -3.85 -12.37 -11.56
C ARG A 71 -4.06 -13.25 -10.34
N GLU A 72 -4.84 -14.33 -10.47
CA GLU A 72 -5.03 -15.33 -9.42
C GLU A 72 -3.69 -15.97 -9.03
N ALA A 73 -2.93 -16.46 -10.00
CA ALA A 73 -1.62 -17.04 -9.76
C ALA A 73 -0.61 -16.03 -9.16
N ALA A 74 -0.65 -14.76 -9.58
CA ALA A 74 0.16 -13.70 -8.99
C ALA A 74 -0.24 -13.40 -7.55
N ALA A 75 -1.53 -13.47 -7.23
CA ALA A 75 -2.08 -13.27 -5.89
C ALA A 75 -1.68 -14.41 -4.94
N GLU A 76 -1.79 -15.66 -5.41
CA GLU A 76 -1.32 -16.86 -4.71
C GLU A 76 0.19 -16.82 -4.47
N ALA A 77 0.94 -16.28 -5.43
CA ALA A 77 2.37 -16.00 -5.29
C ALA A 77 2.66 -14.76 -4.40
N GLY A 78 1.63 -14.09 -3.88
CA GLY A 78 1.69 -12.99 -2.90
C GLY A 78 2.03 -11.61 -3.48
N ALA A 79 1.88 -11.42 -4.78
CA ALA A 79 2.03 -10.09 -5.39
C ALA A 79 0.93 -9.15 -4.87
N THR A 80 1.26 -7.86 -4.75
CA THR A 80 0.28 -6.81 -4.42
C THR A 80 0.01 -5.88 -5.60
N ALA A 81 0.77 -6.03 -6.68
CA ALA A 81 0.59 -5.29 -7.91
C ALA A 81 0.91 -6.16 -9.12
N PHE A 82 0.14 -5.95 -10.17
CA PHE A 82 0.23 -6.65 -11.45
C PHE A 82 0.62 -5.63 -12.52
N ILE A 83 1.85 -5.73 -13.01
CA ILE A 83 2.50 -4.63 -13.74
C ILE A 83 2.67 -4.99 -15.22
N ALA A 84 2.33 -4.03 -16.07
CA ALA A 84 2.51 -4.05 -17.51
C ALA A 84 2.10 -5.39 -18.16
N PRO A 85 0.85 -5.88 -17.95
CA PRO A 85 0.41 -7.06 -18.66
C PRO A 85 0.47 -6.82 -20.16
N SER A 86 1.09 -7.76 -20.86
CA SER A 86 1.22 -7.75 -22.31
C SER A 86 0.84 -9.13 -22.83
N CYS A 87 0.00 -9.16 -23.85
CA CYS A 87 -0.43 -10.38 -24.51
C CYS A 87 -0.11 -10.28 -26.00
N GLY A 88 0.30 -11.39 -26.59
CA GLY A 88 0.66 -11.47 -27.99
C GLY A 88 0.43 -12.86 -28.54
N ASP A 89 0.12 -12.93 -29.84
CA ASP A 89 0.05 -14.18 -30.56
C ASP A 89 1.47 -14.66 -30.92
N GLU A 90 1.81 -15.87 -30.51
CA GLU A 90 3.01 -16.57 -30.97
C GLU A 90 2.62 -17.74 -31.88
N GLN A 91 3.31 -17.84 -33.02
CA GLN A 91 3.20 -18.98 -33.93
C GLN A 91 4.26 -20.02 -33.58
N GLY A 92 3.81 -21.20 -33.14
CA GLY A 92 4.70 -22.32 -32.84
C GLY A 92 5.18 -23.06 -34.09
N ALA A 93 6.14 -23.97 -33.91
CA ALA A 93 6.79 -24.74 -34.98
C ALA A 93 5.87 -25.64 -35.82
N LEU A 94 4.59 -25.77 -35.45
CA LEU A 94 3.57 -26.60 -36.12
C LEU A 94 2.35 -25.78 -36.58
N ALA A 95 2.51 -24.48 -36.86
CA ALA A 95 1.44 -23.56 -37.26
C ALA A 95 0.29 -23.37 -36.23
N LYS A 96 0.38 -24.01 -35.07
CA LYS A 96 -0.48 -23.71 -33.92
C LYS A 96 -0.25 -22.28 -33.46
N ARG A 97 -1.33 -21.50 -33.41
CA ARG A 97 -1.34 -20.14 -32.86
C ARG A 97 -1.57 -20.26 -31.36
N SER A 98 -0.66 -19.74 -30.57
CA SER A 98 -0.82 -19.68 -29.12
C SER A 98 -0.95 -18.23 -28.69
N LEU A 99 -1.86 -17.94 -27.76
CA LEU A 99 -1.93 -16.65 -27.12
C LEU A 99 -1.05 -16.72 -25.87
N ARG A 100 -0.04 -15.84 -25.79
CA ARG A 100 0.84 -15.75 -24.63
C ARG A 100 0.72 -14.41 -23.97
N CYS A 101 0.55 -14.45 -22.65
CA CYS A 101 0.51 -13.28 -21.80
C CYS A 101 1.65 -13.31 -20.80
N ARG A 102 2.23 -12.14 -20.53
CA ARG A 102 3.31 -11.91 -19.57
C ARG A 102 2.97 -10.67 -18.75
N ALA A 103 3.24 -10.75 -17.45
CA ALA A 103 3.20 -9.59 -16.56
C ALA A 103 4.33 -9.66 -15.53
N THR A 104 4.72 -8.50 -15.01
CA THR A 104 5.63 -8.41 -13.88
C THR A 104 4.82 -8.43 -12.59
N MET A 105 5.19 -9.32 -11.68
CA MET A 105 4.64 -9.34 -10.33
C MET A 105 5.47 -8.38 -9.48
N ALA A 106 4.79 -7.46 -8.82
CA ALA A 106 5.43 -6.58 -7.87
C ALA A 106 4.73 -6.66 -6.52
N ARG A 107 5.53 -6.55 -5.48
CA ARG A 107 5.04 -6.33 -4.13
C ARG A 107 5.34 -4.89 -3.77
N ARG A 108 4.44 -4.24 -3.04
CA ARG A 108 4.79 -3.02 -2.32
C ARG A 108 5.99 -3.35 -1.46
N ARG A 109 7.05 -2.54 -1.54
CA ARG A 109 8.18 -2.64 -0.63
C ARG A 109 7.59 -2.45 0.76
N SER A 110 7.48 -3.53 1.51
CA SER A 110 7.52 -3.42 2.95
C SER A 110 8.88 -2.81 3.24
N LEU A 111 8.90 -1.58 3.74
CA LEU A 111 10.04 -1.10 4.51
C LEU A 111 10.18 -2.06 5.71
N GLY A 112 10.88 -3.18 5.51
CA GLY A 112 11.14 -4.21 6.53
C GLY A 112 10.32 -5.49 6.40
N ALA A 113 10.91 -6.50 5.75
CA ALA A 113 10.73 -7.90 6.10
C ALA A 113 12.03 -8.64 5.72
N LEU A 114 13.04 -8.54 6.59
CA LEU A 114 14.12 -9.51 6.68
C LEU A 114 14.00 -10.11 8.08
N ASP A 115 13.78 -11.41 8.14
CA ASP A 115 13.95 -12.18 9.37
C ASP A 115 15.36 -11.89 9.94
N GLY A 116 15.41 -11.52 11.22
CA GLY A 116 16.61 -11.67 12.04
C GLY A 116 17.42 -10.42 12.42
N ALA A 117 16.94 -9.19 12.20
CA ALA A 117 17.50 -8.00 12.84
C ALA A 117 16.34 -7.05 13.24
N PRO A 118 16.38 -6.37 14.40
CA PRO A 118 15.30 -5.48 14.81
C PRO A 118 15.13 -4.40 13.75
N VAL A 119 14.06 -4.52 12.96
CA VAL A 119 13.67 -3.54 11.97
C VAL A 119 13.23 -2.30 12.75
N ASP A 120 13.96 -1.20 12.60
CA ASP A 120 13.53 0.12 13.05
C ASP A 120 12.39 0.57 12.13
N VAL A 121 11.23 -0.08 12.30
CA VAL A 121 9.95 0.38 11.76
C VAL A 121 9.81 1.81 12.25
N ALA A 122 9.39 2.73 11.39
CA ALA A 122 9.09 4.10 11.79
C ALA A 122 7.93 4.03 12.82
N GLN A 123 8.32 3.84 14.08
CA GLN A 123 7.43 3.34 15.10
C GLN A 123 6.45 4.46 15.42
N GLU A 124 5.19 4.09 15.67
CA GLU A 124 4.31 5.02 16.35
C GLU A 124 5.00 5.43 17.66
N ARG A 125 5.34 6.72 17.77
CA ARG A 125 5.99 7.25 18.96
C ARG A 125 4.93 7.97 19.76
N ARG A 126 4.83 7.63 21.04
CA ARG A 126 3.91 8.24 21.98
C ARG A 126 4.67 8.78 23.18
N TRP A 127 4.44 10.03 23.54
CA TRP A 127 5.03 10.63 24.73
C TRP A 127 4.10 11.69 25.32
N GLY A 128 4.36 12.04 26.58
CA GLY A 128 3.69 13.15 27.25
C GLY A 128 4.47 14.45 27.05
N VAL A 129 3.76 15.54 26.76
CA VAL A 129 4.27 16.91 26.79
C VAL A 129 3.48 17.74 27.78
N ARG A 130 4.08 18.83 28.26
CA ARG A 130 3.37 19.85 29.04
C ARG A 130 3.16 21.10 28.20
N VAL A 131 1.90 21.46 28.00
CA VAL A 131 1.50 22.67 27.28
C VAL A 131 0.64 23.52 28.20
N GLY A 132 1.08 24.76 28.49
CA GLY A 132 0.39 25.62 29.45
C GLY A 132 0.26 25.00 30.85
N GLY A 133 1.21 24.14 31.24
CA GLY A 133 1.17 23.37 32.49
C GLY A 133 0.28 22.11 32.46
N ARG A 134 -0.43 21.83 31.36
CA ARG A 134 -1.33 20.68 31.21
C ARG A 134 -0.64 19.49 30.55
N ALA A 135 -0.95 18.28 31.02
CA ALA A 135 -0.46 17.05 30.42
C ALA A 135 -1.23 16.72 29.13
N VAL A 136 -0.49 16.67 28.02
CA VAL A 136 -1.02 16.29 26.70
C VAL A 136 -0.21 15.12 26.18
N GLN A 137 -0.87 14.08 25.73
CA GLN A 137 -0.24 12.94 25.10
C GLN A 137 -0.17 13.20 23.61
N VAL A 138 1.03 13.12 23.05
CA VAL A 138 1.30 13.27 21.62
C VAL A 138 1.62 11.89 21.07
N THR A 139 0.99 11.54 19.96
CA THR A 139 1.25 10.33 19.20
C THR A 139 1.58 10.72 17.77
N VAL A 140 2.72 10.27 17.25
CA VAL A 140 3.14 10.54 15.87
C VAL A 140 3.29 9.25 15.10
N ARG A 141 2.83 9.26 13.85
CA ARG A 141 2.93 8.16 12.89
C ARG A 141 3.71 8.66 11.67
N PRO A 142 5.04 8.51 11.65
CA PRO A 142 5.87 8.91 10.53
C PRO A 142 5.49 8.14 9.25
N THR A 143 5.49 8.83 8.11
CA THR A 143 5.37 8.22 6.79
C THR A 143 6.77 8.03 6.20
N GLY A 144 7.40 6.89 6.49
CA GLY A 144 8.74 6.52 5.98
C GLY A 144 9.82 6.37 7.06
N SER A 145 10.93 5.71 6.71
CA SER A 145 12.01 5.32 7.63
C SER A 145 13.14 6.34 7.80
N LYS A 146 13.08 7.49 7.11
CA LYS A 146 14.09 8.54 7.29
C LYS A 146 13.75 9.35 8.53
N ARG A 147 14.62 9.28 9.54
CA ARG A 147 14.64 10.23 10.66
C ARG A 147 14.87 11.63 10.09
N ALA A 148 13.78 12.38 9.86
CA ALA A 148 13.89 13.78 9.50
C ALA A 148 14.61 14.51 10.63
N ALA A 149 15.48 15.46 10.27
CA ALA A 149 16.07 16.35 11.26
C ALA A 149 14.94 17.05 12.02
N ARG A 150 14.99 17.05 13.35
CA ARG A 150 14.01 17.76 14.17
C ARG A 150 13.95 19.20 13.71
N PHE A 151 12.74 19.68 13.39
CA PHE A 151 12.55 21.08 13.04
C PHE A 151 12.56 21.91 14.33
N GLN A 152 13.40 22.94 14.40
CA GLN A 152 13.54 23.81 15.58
C GLN A 152 12.78 25.14 15.45
N GLY A 153 11.88 25.27 14.47
CA GLY A 153 11.09 26.48 14.24
C GLY A 153 9.63 26.38 14.70
N VAL A 154 8.88 27.46 14.52
CA VAL A 154 7.43 27.47 14.72
C VAL A 154 6.77 26.71 13.58
N VAL A 155 6.03 25.66 13.90
CA VAL A 155 5.22 24.92 12.93
C VAL A 155 3.97 25.72 12.63
N GLU A 156 3.79 26.10 11.36
CA GLU A 156 2.64 26.89 10.92
C GLU A 156 1.48 26.00 10.49
N ARG A 157 0.26 26.48 10.70
CA ARG A 157 -0.93 25.85 10.15
C ARG A 157 -1.12 26.33 8.72
N VAL A 158 -1.08 25.41 7.76
CA VAL A 158 -1.43 25.69 6.36
C VAL A 158 -2.89 25.30 6.11
N TRP A 159 -3.59 26.12 5.33
CA TRP A 159 -5.04 25.99 5.15
C TRP A 159 -5.41 25.12 3.95
N SER A 160 -4.47 24.86 3.03
CA SER A 160 -4.71 24.03 1.85
C SER A 160 -3.59 23.01 1.60
N ALA A 161 -3.97 21.87 1.00
CA ALA A 161 -3.04 20.85 0.51
C ALA A 161 -2.13 21.36 -0.63
N GLU A 162 -2.46 22.51 -1.22
CA GLU A 162 -1.63 23.14 -2.25
C GLU A 162 -0.42 23.84 -1.63
N GLU A 163 -0.52 24.35 -0.40
CA GLU A 163 0.55 24.99 0.35
C GLU A 163 1.45 23.98 1.09
N SER A 164 0.95 22.76 1.33
CA SER A 164 1.73 21.67 1.89
C SER A 164 2.58 20.97 0.82
N GLY A 165 3.85 20.75 1.16
CA GLY A 165 4.84 19.97 0.45
C GLY A 165 4.72 18.49 0.75
N ALA A 166 5.85 17.80 0.92
CA ALA A 166 5.85 16.37 1.23
C ALA A 166 5.23 16.09 2.61
N ALA A 167 4.32 15.12 2.66
CA ALA A 167 3.75 14.59 3.90
C ALA A 167 4.79 13.75 4.64
N LEU A 168 4.98 14.04 5.94
CA LEU A 168 5.96 13.41 6.82
C LEU A 168 5.34 12.44 7.82
N GLY A 169 4.03 12.51 8.01
CA GLY A 169 3.31 11.63 8.93
C GLY A 169 2.02 12.25 9.44
N THR A 170 1.33 11.51 10.31
CA THR A 170 0.19 12.04 11.06
C THR A 170 0.58 12.28 12.50
N VAL A 171 -0.01 13.31 13.10
CA VAL A 171 0.14 13.64 14.51
C VAL A 171 -1.25 13.62 15.12
N SER A 172 -1.41 12.88 16.21
CA SER A 172 -2.58 12.97 17.06
C SER A 172 -2.19 13.42 18.46
N VAL A 173 -3.06 14.18 19.08
CA VAL A 173 -2.90 14.65 20.46
C VAL A 173 -4.15 14.38 21.23
N GLU A 174 -3.97 14.03 22.49
CA GLU A 174 -5.04 13.79 23.44
C GLU A 174 -4.69 14.50 24.74
N CYS A 175 -5.57 15.39 25.20
CA CYS A 175 -5.43 15.97 26.53
C CYS A 175 -5.83 14.96 27.60
N LEU A 176 -4.86 14.60 28.45
CA LEU A 176 -5.08 13.67 29.57
C LEU A 176 -5.85 14.34 30.71
N GLU A 177 -5.77 15.66 30.79
CA GLU A 177 -6.44 16.53 31.75
C GLU A 177 -7.31 17.57 31.03
N ARG A 178 -8.05 18.39 31.78
CA ARG A 178 -8.75 19.54 31.19
C ARG A 178 -7.72 20.53 30.61
N CYS A 179 -7.80 20.76 29.30
CA CYS A 179 -6.98 21.67 28.52
C CYS A 179 -7.87 22.55 27.63
N GLN A 180 -7.30 23.61 27.05
CA GLN A 180 -7.98 24.36 26.00
C GLN A 180 -7.67 23.74 24.63
N ARG A 181 -8.55 23.97 23.64
CA ARG A 181 -8.29 23.60 22.25
C ARG A 181 -6.93 24.11 21.75
N ALA A 182 -6.56 25.34 22.12
CA ALA A 182 -5.28 25.94 21.75
C ALA A 182 -4.07 25.18 22.32
N ASP A 183 -4.21 24.52 23.48
CA ASP A 183 -3.14 23.70 24.05
C ASP A 183 -2.95 22.40 23.27
N ALA A 184 -4.05 21.77 22.84
CA ALA A 184 -4.00 20.62 21.95
C ALA A 184 -3.41 20.99 20.58
N GLU A 185 -3.83 22.10 19.98
CA GLU A 185 -3.26 22.58 18.71
C GLU A 185 -1.77 22.93 18.82
N ARG A 186 -1.33 23.49 19.96
CA ARG A 186 0.10 23.73 20.21
C ARG A 186 0.89 22.42 20.37
N ALA A 187 0.30 21.42 21.00
CA ALA A 187 0.90 20.08 21.10
C ALA A 187 1.01 19.38 19.74
N LEU A 188 0.08 19.62 18.81
CA LEU A 188 0.20 19.13 17.42
C LEU A 188 1.45 19.67 16.74
N GLY A 189 1.73 20.97 16.89
CA GLY A 189 2.95 21.59 16.37
C GLY A 189 4.23 20.97 16.94
N GLN A 190 4.25 20.64 18.24
CA GLN A 190 5.38 19.94 18.86
C GLN A 190 5.56 18.52 18.32
N GLY A 191 4.47 17.78 18.10
CA GLY A 191 4.50 16.46 17.47
C GLY A 191 4.98 16.51 16.01
N ALA A 192 4.54 17.52 15.26
CA ALA A 192 4.94 17.72 13.87
C ALA A 192 6.43 18.10 13.75
N ALA A 193 6.95 18.94 14.66
CA ALA A 193 8.37 19.28 14.71
C ALA A 193 9.28 18.05 14.95
N GLU A 194 8.81 17.06 15.73
CA GLU A 194 9.50 15.76 15.92
C GLU A 194 9.50 14.86 14.67
N LEU A 195 8.66 15.18 13.69
CA LEU A 195 8.67 14.60 12.35
C LEU A 195 9.48 15.44 11.35
N GLY A 196 10.09 16.55 11.78
CA GLY A 196 10.79 17.48 10.89
C GLY A 196 9.88 18.34 10.02
N ALA A 197 8.59 18.41 10.37
CA ALA A 197 7.63 19.28 9.68
C ALA A 197 7.79 20.74 10.13
N ASP A 198 7.65 21.65 9.18
CA ASP A 198 7.52 23.09 9.39
C ASP A 198 6.07 23.56 9.15
N ALA A 199 5.17 22.64 8.75
CA ALA A 199 3.74 22.89 8.61
C ALA A 199 2.86 21.74 9.15
N VAL A 200 1.66 22.09 9.60
CA VAL A 200 0.55 21.14 9.85
C VAL A 200 -0.64 21.47 8.95
N ALA A 201 -1.18 20.45 8.30
CA ALA A 201 -2.36 20.50 7.44
C ALA A 201 -3.50 19.66 8.02
N GLU A 202 -4.71 19.85 7.48
CA GLU A 202 -5.90 19.06 7.85
C GLU A 202 -6.19 18.94 9.34
N VAL A 203 -5.92 20.00 10.11
CA VAL A 203 -6.13 19.99 11.56
C VAL A 203 -7.61 19.81 11.90
N ARG A 204 -7.94 18.67 12.52
CA ARG A 204 -9.28 18.34 13.03
C ARG A 204 -9.20 18.22 14.55
N CYS A 205 -10.10 18.88 15.25
CA CYS A 205 -10.17 18.85 16.72
C CYS A 205 -11.59 18.54 17.15
N HIS A 206 -11.73 17.62 18.09
CA HIS A 206 -12.99 17.28 18.72
C HIS A 206 -12.85 17.25 20.24
N GLU A 207 -13.87 17.75 20.92
CA GLU A 207 -13.96 17.66 22.37
C GLU A 207 -14.59 16.32 22.74
N ARG A 208 -13.84 15.48 23.46
CA ARG A 208 -14.27 14.14 23.89
C ARG A 208 -15.19 14.18 25.12
N SER A 209 -14.88 15.09 26.04
CA SER A 209 -15.60 15.33 27.29
C SER A 209 -15.17 16.68 27.84
N ALA A 210 -15.96 17.34 28.69
CA ALA A 210 -15.73 18.72 29.15
C ALA A 210 -14.25 19.06 29.47
N GLY A 211 -13.60 19.79 28.56
CA GLY A 211 -12.21 20.23 28.61
C GLY A 211 -11.16 19.22 28.10
N ARG A 212 -11.53 18.05 27.60
CA ARG A 212 -10.61 17.07 27.01
C ARG A 212 -10.72 17.09 25.50
N TRP A 213 -9.72 17.68 24.87
CA TRP A 213 -9.59 17.78 23.44
C TRP A 213 -8.74 16.65 22.87
N GLU A 214 -9.18 16.13 21.73
CA GLU A 214 -8.39 15.28 20.87
C GLU A 214 -8.27 15.98 19.52
N CYS A 215 -7.05 16.12 19.01
CA CYS A 215 -6.83 16.71 17.70
C CYS A 215 -5.93 15.83 16.84
N THR A 216 -6.13 15.88 15.55
CA THR A 216 -5.31 15.21 14.54
C THR A 216 -4.90 16.19 13.46
N ALA A 217 -3.71 16.00 12.90
CA ALA A 217 -3.21 16.79 11.78
C ALA A 217 -2.21 15.98 10.96
N ASP A 218 -2.04 16.37 9.70
CA ASP A 218 -0.98 15.88 8.83
C ASP A 218 0.25 16.78 8.98
N ALA A 219 1.38 16.18 9.33
CA ALA A 219 2.66 16.87 9.38
C ALA A 219 3.27 16.91 7.98
N ALA A 220 3.63 18.10 7.51
CA ALA A 220 4.18 18.29 6.17
C ALA A 220 5.31 19.32 6.16
N THR A 221 6.07 19.32 5.07
CA THR A 221 6.92 20.46 4.71
C THR A 221 6.08 21.57 4.08
N LYS A 222 6.50 22.83 4.09
CA LYS A 222 5.93 23.87 3.23
C LYS A 222 6.45 23.70 1.80
N LYS A 223 5.63 23.99 0.79
CA LYS A 223 6.16 24.19 -0.58
C LYS A 223 6.93 25.51 -0.62
N GLN A 224 8.20 25.46 -1.05
CA GLN A 224 8.92 26.67 -1.44
C GLN A 224 8.32 27.18 -2.75
N ARG A 225 7.85 28.44 -2.74
CA ARG A 225 7.44 29.17 -3.95
C ARG A 225 8.65 29.63 -4.74
#